data_AF-A0A914D0I2-F1
#
_entry.id   AF-A0A914D0I2-F1
#
_cell.length_a   1.000
_cell.length_b   1.000
_cell.length_c   1.000
_cell.angle_alpha   90.00
_cell.angle_beta   90.00
_cell.angle_gamma   90.00
#
_symmetry.space_group_name_H-M   'P 1'
#
loop_
_entity.id
_entity.type
_entity.pdbx_description
1 polymer ?
#
loop_
_entity_poly.entity_id
_entity_poly.type
_entity_poly.pdbx_seq_one_letter_code
_entity_poly.pdbx_strand_id
1 'polypeptide(L)'
;MSSGSSTTSTSAKSDRVLVRLVIGHHSQHLPNGQLPNGHTHRWTVFVRAPGGMNFTDRSFIDKVTFHLHPSFANPERHVKKPPFEVTETGYGGFPMPIEIRFAGIKKAYIINYDLSLSLDAHSEMKVEQILE
;
A
#
# COMPACT_ATOMS: atom_id res chain seq x y z
N MET A 1 -32.52 18.24 -53.19
CA MET A 1 -31.17 18.13 -52.60
C MET A 1 -31.21 18.82 -51.25
N SER A 2 -31.45 18.07 -50.17
CA SER A 2 -31.42 18.61 -48.80
C SER A 2 -30.25 18.01 -48.06
N SER A 3 -29.40 18.89 -47.57
CA SER A 3 -28.15 18.67 -46.86
C SER A 3 -28.38 17.95 -45.53
N GLY A 4 -27.66 16.85 -45.33
CA GLY A 4 -27.54 16.18 -44.03
C GLY A 4 -26.60 16.96 -43.12
N SER A 5 -27.06 17.28 -41.92
CA SER A 5 -26.23 17.77 -40.83
C SER A 5 -25.56 16.58 -40.12
N SER A 6 -24.27 16.42 -40.35
CA SER A 6 -23.43 15.48 -39.60
C SER A 6 -23.14 16.07 -38.22
N THR A 7 -23.90 15.64 -37.21
CA THR A 7 -23.54 15.84 -35.80
C THR A 7 -22.38 14.90 -35.47
N THR A 8 -21.17 15.44 -35.48
CA THR A 8 -20.00 14.75 -34.92
C THR A 8 -20.07 14.85 -33.40
N SER A 9 -20.48 13.76 -32.75
CA SER A 9 -20.31 13.58 -31.31
C SER A 9 -18.83 13.31 -31.01
N THR A 10 -18.09 14.37 -30.68
CA THR A 10 -16.74 14.20 -30.13
C THR A 10 -16.87 13.58 -28.74
N SER A 11 -16.61 12.28 -28.64
CA SER A 11 -16.41 11.59 -27.36
C SER A 11 -15.25 12.26 -26.62
N ALA A 12 -15.52 12.83 -25.44
CA ALA A 12 -14.50 13.37 -24.57
C ALA A 12 -13.55 12.24 -24.15
N LYS A 13 -12.27 12.33 -24.56
CA LYS A 13 -11.21 11.48 -24.02
C LYS A 13 -11.15 11.72 -22.52
N SER A 14 -11.49 10.70 -21.74
CA SER A 14 -11.28 10.71 -20.30
C SER A 14 -9.77 10.68 -20.04
N ASP A 15 -9.22 11.76 -19.50
CA ASP A 15 -7.83 11.80 -19.08
C ASP A 15 -7.64 10.80 -17.93
N ARG A 16 -6.84 9.77 -18.18
CA ARG A 16 -6.45 8.78 -17.18
C ARG A 16 -5.22 9.29 -16.44
N VAL A 17 -5.30 9.34 -15.11
CA VAL A 17 -4.16 9.66 -14.26
C VAL A 17 -3.50 8.37 -13.81
N LEU A 18 -2.20 8.22 -14.08
CA LEU A 18 -1.41 7.10 -13.59
C LEU A 18 -0.64 7.53 -12.35
N VAL A 19 -0.79 6.79 -11.26
CA VAL A 19 -0.05 7.04 -10.01
C VAL A 19 0.95 5.92 -9.79
N ARG A 20 2.21 6.27 -9.55
CA ARG A 20 3.27 5.33 -9.16
C ARG A 20 3.52 5.41 -7.66
N LEU A 21 3.60 4.26 -7.00
CA LEU A 21 3.90 4.12 -5.59
C LEU A 21 4.92 3.00 -5.38
N VAL A 22 5.65 3.04 -4.28
CA VAL A 22 6.47 1.93 -3.81
C VAL A 22 5.78 1.29 -2.61
N ILE A 23 5.51 0.00 -2.68
CA ILE A 23 4.93 -0.77 -1.59
C ILE A 23 5.92 -1.86 -1.20
N GLY A 24 6.15 -2.01 0.10
CA GLY A 24 7.12 -2.96 0.57
C GLY A 24 7.00 -3.24 2.04
N HIS A 25 7.88 -4.11 2.52
CA HIS A 25 8.13 -4.27 3.93
C HIS A 25 9.63 -4.46 4.16
N HIS A 26 10.10 -4.07 5.35
CA HIS A 26 11.34 -4.58 5.90
C HIS A 26 11.03 -5.52 7.05
N SER A 27 11.83 -6.56 7.22
CA SER A 27 11.73 -7.48 8.34
C SER A 27 13.09 -7.70 8.99
N GLN A 28 13.06 -7.96 10.28
CA GLN A 28 14.22 -8.26 11.10
C GLN A 28 13.94 -9.54 11.87
N HIS A 29 14.76 -10.57 11.66
CA HIS A 29 14.75 -11.73 12.53
C HIS A 29 15.28 -11.32 13.91
N LEU A 30 14.52 -11.63 14.96
CA LEU A 30 14.81 -11.14 16.30
C LEU A 30 16.08 -11.82 16.86
N PRO A 31 17.09 -11.06 17.33
CA PRO A 31 18.40 -11.61 17.70
C PRO A 31 18.35 -12.53 18.94
N ASN A 32 17.36 -12.35 19.81
CA ASN A 32 17.15 -13.18 21.00
C ASN A 32 16.23 -14.38 20.73
N GLY A 33 15.95 -14.69 19.46
CA GLY A 33 15.01 -15.72 19.05
C GLY A 33 13.56 -15.27 19.22
N GLN A 34 12.79 -16.01 20.00
CA GLN A 34 11.33 -15.89 20.04
C GLN A 34 10.85 -15.03 21.22
N LEU A 35 9.89 -14.12 20.97
CA LEU A 35 9.17 -13.42 22.04
C LEU A 35 8.26 -14.39 22.82
N PRO A 36 7.79 -14.06 24.04
CA PRO A 36 6.92 -14.94 24.83
C PRO A 36 5.64 -15.40 24.12
N ASN A 37 5.12 -14.59 23.19
CA ASN A 37 3.94 -14.90 22.37
C ASN A 37 4.26 -15.73 21.12
N GLY A 38 5.50 -16.15 20.95
CA GLY A 38 5.92 -16.98 19.85
C GLY A 38 6.43 -16.22 18.61
N HIS A 39 6.49 -14.89 18.63
CA HIS A 39 6.91 -14.11 17.46
C HIS A 39 8.42 -14.17 17.26
N THR A 40 8.86 -14.28 16.00
CA THR A 40 10.28 -14.45 15.62
C THR A 40 10.83 -13.27 14.82
N HIS A 41 9.95 -12.43 14.27
CA HIS A 41 10.32 -11.28 13.46
C HIS A 41 9.65 -10.01 13.98
N ARG A 42 10.35 -8.89 13.81
CA ARG A 42 9.73 -7.57 13.71
C ARG A 42 9.65 -7.19 12.24
N TRP A 43 8.53 -6.64 11.80
CA TRP A 43 8.35 -6.22 10.42
C TRP A 43 7.64 -4.88 10.36
N THR A 44 7.91 -4.13 9.28
CA THR A 44 7.23 -2.88 8.98
C THR A 44 6.83 -2.87 7.52
N VAL A 45 5.53 -2.81 7.24
CA VAL A 45 4.98 -2.61 5.90
C VAL A 45 4.79 -1.13 5.63
N PHE A 46 4.98 -0.68 4.38
CA PHE A 46 4.94 0.73 4.01
C PHE A 46 4.36 0.99 2.61
N VAL A 47 3.81 2.19 2.45
CA VAL A 47 3.49 2.83 1.15
C VAL A 47 4.30 4.12 1.04
N ARG A 48 5.08 4.25 -0.04
CA ARG A 48 6.03 5.33 -0.27
C ARG A 48 5.91 5.93 -1.66
N ALA A 49 6.46 7.12 -1.84
CA ALA A 49 6.57 7.79 -3.13
C ALA A 49 7.58 7.04 -4.04
N PRO A 50 7.55 7.28 -5.37
CA PRO A 50 8.58 6.78 -6.28
C PRO A 50 9.99 7.09 -5.78
N GLY A 51 10.93 6.16 -5.97
CA GLY A 51 12.27 6.25 -5.38
C GLY A 51 12.34 5.86 -3.90
N GLY A 52 11.23 5.46 -3.27
CA GLY A 52 11.20 4.92 -1.91
C GLY A 52 11.26 5.98 -0.81
N MET A 53 10.93 7.23 -1.13
CA MET A 53 10.86 8.33 -0.16
C MET A 53 9.51 8.36 0.57
N ASN A 54 9.52 8.80 1.83
CA ASN A 54 8.28 9.05 2.56
C ASN A 54 7.56 10.29 1.99
N PHE A 55 6.23 10.25 1.99
CA PHE A 55 5.42 11.46 1.80
C PHE A 55 5.65 12.42 2.96
N THR A 56 5.58 13.72 2.72
CA THR A 56 5.81 14.76 3.74
C THR A 56 4.52 15.27 4.37
N ASP A 57 3.39 15.13 3.68
CA ASP A 57 2.07 15.54 4.16
C ASP A 57 0.94 14.66 3.58
N ARG A 58 -0.30 15.12 3.76
CA ARG A 58 -1.53 14.43 3.30
C ARG A 58 -2.11 15.00 2.00
N SER A 59 -1.38 15.87 1.31
CA SER A 59 -1.88 16.55 0.11
C SER A 59 -2.14 15.57 -1.03
N PHE A 60 -1.43 14.44 -1.05
CA PHE A 60 -1.55 13.41 -2.08
C PHE A 60 -2.37 12.20 -1.63
N ILE A 61 -2.07 11.63 -0.46
CA ILE A 61 -2.78 10.48 0.12
C ILE A 61 -3.51 10.95 1.39
N ASP A 62 -4.82 10.71 1.43
CA ASP A 62 -5.65 10.99 2.62
C ASP A 62 -5.53 9.87 3.66
N LYS A 63 -5.56 8.61 3.20
CA LYS A 63 -5.52 7.44 4.07
C LYS A 63 -4.93 6.22 3.37
N VAL A 64 -4.13 5.47 4.11
CA VAL A 64 -3.80 4.07 3.81
C VAL A 64 -4.43 3.17 4.87
N THR A 65 -5.14 2.12 4.45
CA THR A 65 -5.60 1.05 5.34
C THR A 65 -4.79 -0.22 5.07
N PHE A 66 -4.12 -0.74 6.08
CA PHE A 66 -3.47 -2.05 6.02
C PHE A 66 -4.38 -3.09 6.65
N HIS A 67 -4.80 -4.09 5.88
CA HIS A 67 -5.63 -5.20 6.36
C HIS A 67 -4.74 -6.37 6.77
N LEU A 68 -4.35 -6.40 8.05
CA LEU A 68 -3.54 -7.44 8.64
C LEU A 68 -4.31 -8.77 8.73
N HIS A 69 -3.59 -9.86 8.97
CA HIS A 69 -4.21 -11.15 9.26
C HIS A 69 -5.16 -11.07 10.47
N PRO A 70 -6.31 -11.79 10.49
CA PRO A 70 -7.30 -11.69 11.58
C PRO A 70 -6.79 -12.05 12.98
N SER A 71 -5.63 -12.69 13.11
CA SER A 71 -4.99 -12.98 14.40
C SER A 71 -4.45 -11.74 15.12
N PHE A 72 -4.26 -10.63 14.41
CA PHE A 72 -3.77 -9.39 15.00
C PHE A 72 -4.92 -8.63 15.67
N ALA A 73 -4.64 -8.06 16.85
CA ALA A 73 -5.56 -7.10 17.45
C ALA A 73 -5.69 -5.88 16.55
N ASN A 74 -6.93 -5.43 16.33
CA ASN A 74 -7.26 -4.36 15.39
C ASN A 74 -6.64 -4.64 14.01
N PRO A 75 -7.08 -5.69 13.28
CA PRO A 75 -6.43 -6.12 12.05
C PRO A 75 -6.57 -5.08 10.93
N GLU A 76 -7.51 -4.14 11.03
CA GLU A 76 -7.62 -3.02 10.11
C GLU A 76 -6.89 -1.78 10.66
N ARG A 77 -5.72 -1.45 10.08
CA ARG A 77 -4.88 -0.33 10.52
C ARG A 77 -5.03 0.87 9.60
N HIS A 78 -5.66 1.92 10.09
CA HIS A 78 -5.85 3.15 9.34
C HIS A 78 -4.75 4.18 9.64
N VAL A 79 -3.92 4.47 8.64
CA VAL A 79 -2.86 5.48 8.71
C VAL A 79 -3.27 6.68 7.88
N LYS A 80 -3.58 7.79 8.55
CA LYS A 80 -4.11 9.03 7.93
C LYS A 80 -3.04 10.10 7.69
N LYS A 81 -1.81 9.90 8.13
CA LYS A 81 -0.69 10.85 8.01
C LYS A 81 0.59 10.08 7.71
N PRO A 82 1.53 10.65 6.94
CA PRO A 82 2.82 10.02 6.76
C PRO A 82 3.63 9.97 8.08
N PRO A 83 4.56 9.01 8.21
CA PRO A 83 4.83 7.92 7.25
C PRO A 83 3.68 6.92 7.20
N PHE A 84 3.31 6.49 5.98
CA PHE A 84 2.23 5.50 5.79
C PHE A 84 2.79 4.10 5.97
N GLU A 85 3.01 3.72 7.23
CA GLU A 85 3.61 2.45 7.61
C GLU A 85 2.99 1.87 8.88
N VAL A 86 3.10 0.55 9.03
CA VAL A 86 2.68 -0.20 10.22
C VAL A 86 3.80 -1.14 10.61
N THR A 87 4.23 -1.04 11.87
CA THR A 87 5.19 -1.97 12.47
C THR A 87 4.50 -2.92 13.42
N GLU A 88 4.85 -4.20 13.34
CA GLU A 88 4.32 -5.28 14.18
C GLU A 88 5.38 -6.37 14.37
N THR A 89 5.02 -7.38 15.16
CA THR A 89 5.81 -8.61 15.28
C THR A 89 5.00 -9.81 14.81
N GLY A 90 5.66 -10.87 14.36
CA GLY A 90 4.98 -12.09 13.90
C GLY A 90 5.96 -13.23 13.64
N TYR A 91 5.41 -14.37 13.25
CA TYR A 91 6.20 -15.58 12.94
C TYR A 91 6.01 -16.10 11.52
N GLY A 92 5.00 -15.61 10.79
CA GLY A 92 4.67 -16.08 9.45
C GLY A 92 4.26 -14.93 8.53
N GLY A 93 4.51 -15.14 7.24
CA GLY A 93 4.00 -14.29 6.18
C GLY A 93 2.50 -14.47 5.91
N PHE A 94 1.87 -13.50 5.26
CA PHE A 94 0.46 -13.55 4.91
C PHE A 94 0.10 -12.53 3.80
N PRO A 95 -0.97 -12.79 3.02
CA PRO A 95 -1.52 -11.80 2.09
C PRO A 95 -2.19 -10.66 2.87
N MET A 96 -1.84 -9.43 2.51
CA MET A 96 -2.27 -8.20 3.13
C MET A 96 -2.86 -7.27 2.06
N PRO A 97 -4.19 -7.12 1.98
CA PRO A 97 -4.79 -6.04 1.23
C PRO A 97 -4.36 -4.68 1.79
N ILE A 98 -3.95 -3.78 0.90
CA ILE A 98 -3.58 -2.40 1.22
C ILE A 98 -4.52 -1.49 0.43
N GLU A 99 -5.40 -0.79 1.14
CA GLU A 99 -6.34 0.18 0.57
C GLU A 99 -5.73 1.59 0.61
N ILE A 100 -5.70 2.28 -0.53
CA ILE A 100 -5.18 3.64 -0.65
C ILE A 100 -6.31 4.57 -1.10
N ARG A 101 -6.49 5.67 -0.37
CA ARG A 101 -7.40 6.77 -0.74
C ARG A 101 -6.58 8.03 -0.99
N PHE A 102 -6.67 8.54 -2.23
CA PHE A 102 -6.04 9.79 -2.62
C PHE A 102 -6.87 10.99 -2.16
N ALA A 103 -6.19 12.10 -1.84
CA ALA A 103 -6.86 13.33 -1.44
C ALA A 103 -7.77 13.83 -2.57
N GLY A 104 -9.02 14.16 -2.23
CA GLY A 104 -10.01 14.64 -3.20
C GLY A 104 -10.61 13.57 -4.13
N ILE A 105 -10.16 12.31 -4.04
CA ILE A 105 -10.66 11.21 -4.86
C ILE A 105 -11.53 10.27 -4.01
N LYS A 106 -12.79 10.04 -4.43
CA LYS A 106 -13.72 9.15 -3.71
C LYS A 106 -13.37 7.66 -3.85
N LYS A 107 -12.74 7.28 -4.96
CA LYS A 107 -12.35 5.90 -5.25
C LYS A 107 -11.23 5.45 -4.32
N ALA A 108 -11.38 4.26 -3.76
CA ALA A 108 -10.31 3.55 -3.07
C ALA A 108 -9.62 2.56 -4.02
N TYR A 109 -8.32 2.41 -3.86
CA TYR A 109 -7.49 1.51 -4.64
C TYR A 109 -6.96 0.40 -3.73
N ILE A 110 -7.26 -0.86 -4.06
CA ILE A 110 -6.83 -2.01 -3.24
C ILE A 110 -5.74 -2.76 -3.97
N ILE A 111 -4.64 -3.00 -3.26
CA ILE A 111 -3.48 -3.76 -3.74
C ILE A 111 -3.32 -4.96 -2.83
N ASN A 112 -3.29 -6.16 -3.40
CA ASN A 112 -3.02 -7.38 -2.64
C ASN A 112 -1.51 -7.56 -2.54
N TYR A 113 -0.95 -7.25 -1.39
CA TYR A 113 0.48 -7.39 -1.11
C TYR A 113 0.74 -8.69 -0.35
N ASP A 114 1.84 -9.38 -0.62
CA ASP A 114 2.24 -10.56 0.14
C ASP A 114 3.39 -10.18 1.10
N LEU A 115 3.12 -10.24 2.41
CA LEU A 115 4.15 -10.05 3.42
C LEU A 115 4.85 -11.39 3.63
N SER A 116 6.13 -11.48 3.31
CA SER A 116 6.96 -12.65 3.56
C SER A 116 8.00 -12.35 4.65
N LEU A 117 8.44 -13.36 5.38
CA LEU A 117 9.47 -13.19 6.42
C LEU A 117 10.67 -14.05 6.05
N SER A 118 11.86 -13.45 6.01
CA SER A 118 13.12 -14.13 5.74
C SER A 118 13.88 -14.38 7.06
N LEU A 119 14.63 -15.48 7.11
CA LEU A 119 15.54 -15.78 8.22
C LEU A 119 16.81 -14.91 8.21
N ASP A 120 16.99 -14.08 7.19
CA ASP A 120 18.05 -13.08 7.19
C ASP A 120 17.90 -12.13 8.38
N ALA A 121 19.03 -11.68 8.94
CA ALA A 121 19.02 -10.76 10.07
C ALA A 121 18.19 -9.49 9.76
N HIS A 122 18.28 -9.00 8.53
CA HIS A 122 17.46 -7.93 7.98
C HIS A 122 17.13 -8.23 6.53
N SER A 123 15.88 -8.03 6.12
CA SER A 123 15.45 -8.11 4.74
C SER A 123 14.58 -6.91 4.38
N GLU A 124 14.59 -6.52 3.10
CA GLU A 124 13.67 -5.54 2.53
C GLU A 124 13.13 -6.08 1.21
N MET A 125 11.81 -6.09 1.06
CA MET A 125 11.10 -6.45 -0.17
C MET A 125 10.25 -5.26 -0.59
N LYS A 126 10.32 -4.85 -1.86
CA LYS A 126 9.50 -3.75 -2.39
C LYS A 126 9.20 -3.91 -3.86
N VAL A 127 8.07 -3.35 -4.27
CA VAL A 127 7.59 -3.35 -5.65
C VAL A 127 7.06 -1.96 -6.02
N GLU A 128 7.31 -1.53 -7.25
CA GLU A 128 6.64 -0.37 -7.82
C GLU A 128 5.24 -0.77 -8.29
N GLN A 129 4.22 -0.09 -7.76
CA GLN A 129 2.83 -0.26 -8.18
C GLN A 129 2.38 0.92 -9.01
N ILE A 130 1.73 0.63 -10.14
CA ILE A 130 1.02 1.62 -10.96
C ILE A 130 -0.47 1.45 -10.71
N LEU A 131 -1.15 2.57 -10.46
CA LEU A 131 -2.61 2.64 -10.25
C LEU A 131 -3.24 3.51 -11.34
N GLU A 132 -4.35 3.04 -11.91
CA GLU A 132 -5.19 3.73 -12.91
C GLU A 132 -6.57 4.13 -12.35
#